data_AF-A0A2D6J2V0-F1
#
_entry.id   AF-A0A2D6J2V0-F1
#
_cell.length_a   1.000
_cell.length_b   1.000
_cell.length_c   1.000
_cell.angle_alpha   90.00
_cell.angle_beta   90.00
_cell.angle_gamma   90.00
#
_symmetry.space_group_name_H-M   'P 1'
#
loop_
_entity.id
_entity.type
_entity.pdbx_description
1 polymer ?
#
loop_
_entity_poly.entity_id
_entity_poly.type
_entity_poly.pdbx_seq_one_letter_code
_entity_poly.pdbx_strand_id
1 'polypeptide(L)'
;MPHLGNLYICIKAMANRLNGDLIVPSLSNQRTLSLGVKYSPEGLCLPFKLMLGNLIEAAELGADTMIMVGGFGICRLGYYTKIQKQILHDLGYDVELVQFGISENKLLGFLQSMKRLTSGEGWPSIISAFRFGLAKLGAVDKIERVVQKVRAVEQVKGAANRLFTQAIQAIDQADDYGTLKRAQRDYIAQLNQVPKDTQVQPLVVGMTGEFYVLLEPFSNLDVENELGKLGVEVRRRTFVSEWVKYSLFLNPLGIDETKKIHKAALPYLKRDVGGDGWETVGEKVLHAKEYDGIVHLAPFTCTPEIVAQNIMPSTKENIPVLTILCDEQLAKAGVLTRLEAFVDLLERKRWVNNKQQRVVV
;
A
#
# COMPACT_ATOMS: atom_id res chain seq x y z
N MET A 1 2.36 -4.90 -15.64
CA MET A 1 2.10 -5.32 -14.23
C MET A 1 1.03 -4.41 -13.66
N PRO A 2 0.07 -4.92 -12.86
CA PRO A 2 -0.88 -4.09 -12.14
C PRO A 2 -0.23 -3.06 -11.21
N HIS A 3 -0.96 -1.98 -10.91
CA HIS A 3 -0.52 -1.00 -9.94
C HIS A 3 -0.72 -1.51 -8.51
N LEU A 4 0.26 -1.23 -7.66
CA LEU A 4 0.27 -1.44 -6.22
C LEU A 4 0.98 -0.21 -5.63
N GLY A 5 0.27 0.91 -5.58
CA GLY A 5 0.85 2.21 -5.27
C GLY A 5 2.08 2.50 -6.13
N ASN A 6 3.17 2.93 -5.50
CA ASN A 6 4.40 3.35 -6.20
C ASN A 6 5.31 2.21 -6.68
N LEU A 7 4.87 0.94 -6.66
CA LEU A 7 5.72 -0.20 -7.06
C LEU A 7 6.20 -0.12 -8.53
N TYR A 8 5.41 0.49 -9.42
CA TYR A 8 5.75 0.65 -10.84
C TYR A 8 7.09 1.37 -11.05
N ILE A 9 7.48 2.30 -10.16
CA ILE A 9 8.74 3.05 -10.21
C ILE A 9 9.96 2.12 -10.07
N CYS A 10 9.83 1.06 -9.25
CA CYS A 10 10.86 0.03 -9.11
C CYS A 10 11.04 -0.74 -10.42
N ILE A 11 9.93 -1.26 -10.95
CA ILE A 11 9.91 -2.10 -12.15
C ILE A 11 10.39 -1.31 -13.37
N LYS A 12 9.95 -0.06 -13.53
CA LYS A 12 10.40 0.84 -14.59
C LYS A 12 11.89 1.16 -14.50
N ALA A 13 12.41 1.48 -13.31
CA ALA A 13 13.84 1.71 -13.13
C ALA A 13 14.69 0.45 -13.37
N MET A 14 14.13 -0.74 -13.16
CA MET A 14 14.78 -2.00 -13.52
C MET A 14 14.77 -2.26 -15.02
N ALA A 15 13.63 -2.10 -15.70
CA ALA A 15 13.50 -2.28 -17.14
C ALA A 15 14.41 -1.33 -17.91
N ASN A 16 14.36 -0.02 -17.60
CA ASN A 16 15.21 1.00 -18.21
C ASN A 16 16.72 0.67 -18.10
N ARG A 17 17.16 0.06 -16.99
CA ARG A 17 18.57 -0.32 -16.77
C ARG A 17 19.00 -1.63 -17.42
N LEU A 18 18.04 -2.42 -17.90
CA LEU A 18 18.27 -3.72 -18.53
C LEU A 18 17.81 -3.71 -20.00
N ASN A 19 17.57 -2.52 -20.57
CA ASN A 19 17.08 -2.29 -21.92
C ASN A 19 15.81 -3.11 -22.26
N GLY A 20 14.98 -3.40 -21.25
CA GLY A 20 13.73 -4.12 -21.43
C GLY A 20 12.61 -3.18 -21.87
N ASP A 21 11.82 -3.59 -22.85
CA ASP A 21 10.60 -2.89 -23.22
C ASP A 21 9.54 -3.08 -22.12
N LEU A 22 9.00 -1.98 -21.59
CA LEU A 22 8.08 -2.01 -20.46
C LEU A 22 6.90 -1.07 -20.70
N ILE A 23 5.75 -1.69 -20.93
CA ILE A 23 4.45 -1.02 -20.88
C ILE A 23 4.01 -0.87 -19.42
N VAL A 24 3.88 0.38 -18.98
CA VAL A 24 3.24 0.76 -17.72
C VAL A 24 1.84 1.30 -18.05
N PRO A 25 0.75 0.62 -17.69
CA PRO A 25 -0.60 1.13 -17.93
C PRO A 25 -0.86 2.41 -17.11
N SER A 26 -1.91 3.15 -17.46
CA SER A 26 -2.37 4.30 -16.66
C SER A 26 -2.57 3.93 -15.19
N LEU A 27 -2.31 4.88 -14.28
CA LEU A 27 -2.65 4.71 -12.87
C LEU A 27 -4.13 4.33 -12.71
N SER A 28 -4.41 3.47 -11.73
CA SER A 28 -5.74 2.93 -11.49
C SER A 28 -6.78 4.04 -11.35
N ASN A 29 -7.85 3.92 -12.12
CA ASN A 29 -8.88 4.94 -12.25
C ASN A 29 -10.26 4.30 -12.51
N GLN A 30 -11.30 5.12 -12.74
CA GLN A 30 -12.67 4.61 -12.93
C GLN A 30 -12.83 3.69 -14.15
N ARG A 31 -12.02 3.86 -15.21
CA ARG A 31 -11.97 2.93 -16.35
C ARG A 31 -11.40 1.58 -15.94
N THR A 32 -10.25 1.58 -15.24
CA THR A 32 -9.64 0.39 -14.65
C THR A 32 -10.65 -0.40 -13.81
N LEU A 33 -11.35 0.29 -12.90
CA LEU A 33 -12.37 -0.34 -12.05
C LEU A 33 -13.54 -0.88 -12.86
N SER A 34 -14.05 -0.12 -13.84
CA SER A 34 -15.16 -0.53 -14.70
C SER A 34 -14.84 -1.79 -15.51
N LEU A 35 -13.63 -1.88 -16.07
CA LEU A 35 -13.12 -3.08 -16.75
C LEU A 35 -13.04 -4.25 -15.77
N GLY A 36 -12.46 -4.02 -14.58
CA GLY A 36 -12.38 -4.98 -13.50
C GLY A 36 -13.73 -5.57 -13.11
N VAL A 37 -14.71 -4.73 -12.78
CA VAL A 37 -16.06 -5.11 -12.37
C VAL A 37 -16.78 -5.86 -13.49
N LYS A 38 -16.70 -5.39 -14.74
CA LYS A 38 -17.39 -5.98 -15.90
C LYS A 38 -17.00 -7.43 -16.18
N TYR A 39 -15.74 -7.79 -15.92
CA TYR A 39 -15.18 -9.09 -16.29
C TYR A 39 -14.78 -9.97 -15.09
N SER A 40 -14.98 -9.50 -13.86
CA SER A 40 -14.78 -10.30 -12.65
C SER A 40 -16.08 -10.95 -12.17
N PRO A 41 -16.04 -12.16 -11.61
CA PRO A 41 -17.11 -12.65 -10.74
C PRO A 41 -17.41 -11.65 -9.60
N GLU A 42 -18.69 -11.34 -9.40
CA GLU A 42 -19.20 -10.31 -8.46
C GLU A 42 -18.56 -10.41 -7.07
N GLY A 43 -18.55 -11.62 -6.50
CA GLY A 43 -18.08 -11.90 -5.14
C GLY A 43 -16.55 -11.85 -4.93
N LEU A 44 -15.76 -11.40 -5.91
CA LEU A 44 -14.33 -11.14 -5.74
C LEU A 44 -14.08 -9.75 -5.17
N CYS A 45 -13.06 -9.64 -4.32
CA CYS A 45 -12.72 -8.40 -3.62
C CYS A 45 -12.05 -7.37 -4.56
N LEU A 46 -12.11 -6.10 -4.16
CA LEU A 46 -11.66 -4.95 -4.94
C LEU A 46 -10.23 -5.07 -5.53
N PRO A 47 -9.21 -5.60 -4.82
CA PRO A 47 -7.88 -5.82 -5.40
C PRO A 47 -7.89 -6.70 -6.66
N PHE A 48 -8.71 -7.75 -6.72
CA PHE A 48 -8.82 -8.59 -7.92
C PHE A 48 -9.33 -7.78 -9.12
N LYS A 49 -10.40 -7.01 -8.89
CA LYS A 49 -11.07 -6.20 -9.91
C LYS A 49 -10.12 -5.14 -10.46
N LEU A 50 -9.45 -4.37 -9.59
CA LEU A 50 -8.48 -3.36 -10.02
C LEU A 50 -7.28 -3.95 -10.76
N MET A 51 -6.73 -5.06 -10.25
CA MET A 51 -5.62 -5.75 -10.93
C MET A 51 -6.03 -6.27 -12.31
N LEU A 52 -7.20 -6.90 -12.44
CA LEU A 52 -7.73 -7.35 -13.74
C LEU A 52 -7.92 -6.17 -14.70
N GLY A 53 -8.44 -5.05 -14.20
CA GLY A 53 -8.53 -3.80 -14.95
C GLY A 53 -7.17 -3.39 -15.53
N ASN A 54 -6.13 -3.27 -14.69
CA ASN A 54 -4.80 -2.89 -15.16
C ASN A 54 -4.20 -3.91 -16.16
N LEU A 55 -4.51 -5.21 -16.03
CA LEU A 55 -4.06 -6.23 -16.98
C LEU A 55 -4.73 -6.07 -18.34
N ILE A 56 -6.04 -5.80 -18.38
CA ILE A 56 -6.77 -5.49 -19.62
C ILE A 56 -6.19 -4.22 -20.25
N GLU A 57 -5.98 -3.15 -19.47
CA GLU A 57 -5.39 -1.90 -19.97
C GLU A 57 -3.95 -2.09 -20.49
N ALA A 58 -3.19 -3.03 -19.94
CA ALA A 58 -1.87 -3.41 -20.48
C ALA A 58 -1.96 -4.24 -21.76
N ALA A 59 -2.95 -5.14 -21.88
CA ALA A 59 -3.19 -5.94 -23.09
C ALA A 59 -3.60 -5.05 -24.27
N GLU A 60 -4.49 -4.08 -24.04
CA GLU A 60 -4.91 -3.07 -25.03
C GLU A 60 -3.73 -2.21 -25.54
N LEU A 61 -2.71 -2.01 -24.72
CA LEU A 61 -1.47 -1.32 -25.09
C LEU A 61 -0.44 -2.22 -25.81
N GLY A 62 -0.76 -3.49 -26.03
CA GLY A 62 0.09 -4.45 -26.75
C GLY A 62 1.08 -5.24 -25.90
N ALA A 63 0.92 -5.29 -24.58
CA ALA A 63 1.81 -6.08 -23.72
C ALA A 63 1.50 -7.59 -23.85
N ASP A 64 2.43 -8.33 -24.46
CA ASP A 64 2.37 -9.80 -24.60
C ASP A 64 2.63 -10.54 -23.26
N THR A 65 3.43 -9.95 -22.37
CA THR A 65 3.94 -10.61 -21.17
C THR A 65 3.71 -9.73 -19.95
N MET A 66 3.09 -10.30 -18.92
CA MET A 66 2.68 -9.55 -17.73
C MET A 66 3.13 -10.22 -16.44
N ILE A 67 3.82 -9.46 -15.60
CA ILE A 67 4.08 -9.86 -14.21
C ILE A 67 2.81 -9.62 -13.38
N MET A 68 2.43 -10.62 -12.58
CA MET A 68 1.29 -10.57 -11.66
C MET A 68 1.70 -11.04 -10.26
N VAL A 69 1.39 -10.25 -9.23
CA VAL A 69 1.65 -10.64 -7.83
C VAL A 69 0.70 -11.76 -7.42
N GLY A 70 1.25 -12.90 -7.00
CA GLY A 70 0.53 -14.06 -6.52
C GLY A 70 0.91 -14.44 -5.09
N GLY A 71 -0.09 -14.79 -4.30
CA GLY A 71 0.09 -15.31 -2.94
C GLY A 71 0.25 -16.83 -2.93
N PHE A 72 0.81 -17.36 -1.85
CA PHE A 72 0.76 -18.80 -1.54
C PHE A 72 0.04 -19.10 -0.22
N GLY A 73 -0.52 -18.07 0.41
CA GLY A 73 -1.36 -18.21 1.61
C GLY A 73 -2.78 -18.63 1.30
N ILE A 74 -3.58 -18.77 2.36
CA ILE A 74 -4.97 -19.27 2.34
C ILE A 74 -5.94 -18.29 1.62
N CYS A 75 -5.51 -17.04 1.40
CA CYS A 75 -6.27 -16.00 0.71
C CYS A 75 -6.46 -16.28 -0.79
N ARG A 76 -7.56 -15.75 -1.35
CA ARG A 76 -7.91 -15.80 -2.79
C ARG A 76 -6.79 -15.32 -3.72
N LEU A 77 -5.86 -14.47 -3.24
CA LEU A 77 -4.68 -13.99 -3.99
C LEU A 77 -3.87 -15.13 -4.63
N GLY A 78 -3.86 -16.34 -4.06
CA GLY A 78 -3.19 -17.50 -4.67
C GLY A 78 -3.85 -18.06 -5.94
N TYR A 79 -5.10 -17.68 -6.22
CA TYR A 79 -5.82 -18.05 -7.44
C TYR A 79 -5.89 -16.92 -8.47
N TYR A 80 -5.50 -15.68 -8.12
CA TYR A 80 -5.68 -14.51 -8.98
C TYR A 80 -5.11 -14.71 -10.38
N THR A 81 -3.83 -15.07 -10.49
CA THR A 81 -3.15 -15.21 -11.79
C THR A 81 -3.83 -16.23 -12.71
N LYS A 82 -4.32 -17.34 -12.16
CA LYS A 82 -4.99 -18.40 -12.94
C LYS A 82 -6.34 -17.91 -13.48
N ILE A 83 -7.14 -17.28 -12.63
CA ILE A 83 -8.46 -16.77 -13.03
C ILE A 83 -8.32 -15.57 -14.00
N GLN A 84 -7.40 -14.64 -13.72
CA GLN A 84 -7.14 -13.49 -14.60
C GLN A 84 -6.58 -13.92 -15.95
N LYS A 85 -5.70 -14.93 -16.01
CA LYS A 85 -5.20 -15.48 -17.28
C LYS A 85 -6.34 -16.08 -18.12
N GLN A 86 -7.25 -16.83 -17.48
CA GLN A 86 -8.43 -17.37 -18.16
C GLN A 86 -9.32 -16.25 -18.70
N ILE A 87 -9.63 -15.23 -17.89
CA ILE A 87 -10.45 -14.09 -18.33
C ILE A 87 -9.80 -13.35 -19.51
N LEU A 88 -8.49 -13.10 -19.48
CA LEU A 88 -7.80 -12.41 -20.57
C LEU A 88 -7.82 -13.23 -21.87
N HIS A 89 -7.59 -14.54 -21.78
CA HIS A 89 -7.74 -15.48 -22.90
C HIS A 89 -9.17 -15.45 -23.47
N ASP A 90 -10.20 -15.48 -22.62
CA ASP A 90 -11.61 -15.48 -23.03
C ASP A 90 -12.05 -14.14 -23.64
N LEU A 91 -11.31 -13.06 -23.37
CA LEU A 91 -11.44 -11.75 -24.04
C LEU A 91 -10.66 -11.66 -25.36
N GLY A 92 -9.92 -12.71 -25.75
CA GLY A 92 -9.14 -12.77 -26.98
C GLY A 92 -7.71 -12.20 -26.86
N TYR A 93 -7.21 -11.96 -25.65
CA TYR A 93 -5.83 -11.55 -25.42
C TYR A 93 -4.91 -12.77 -25.25
N ASP A 94 -4.00 -12.98 -26.20
CA ASP A 94 -2.92 -13.96 -26.06
C ASP A 94 -1.77 -13.35 -25.25
N VAL A 95 -1.78 -13.60 -23.93
CA VAL A 95 -0.83 -12.98 -22.99
C VAL A 95 -0.24 -13.98 -21.99
N GLU A 96 1.09 -13.94 -21.82
CA GLU A 96 1.80 -14.70 -20.80
C GLU A 96 1.72 -13.98 -19.45
N LEU A 97 0.81 -14.43 -18.57
CA LEU A 97 0.81 -14.03 -17.17
C LEU A 97 1.84 -14.83 -16.37
N VAL A 98 2.97 -14.19 -16.07
CA VAL A 98 4.03 -14.69 -15.19
C VAL A 98 3.62 -14.44 -13.73
N GLN A 99 3.27 -15.52 -13.02
CA GLN A 99 3.01 -15.44 -11.57
C GLN A 99 4.32 -15.14 -10.82
N PHE A 100 4.39 -13.95 -10.24
CA PHE A 100 5.42 -13.55 -9.29
C PHE A 100 4.91 -13.79 -7.87
N GLY A 101 5.49 -14.73 -7.13
CA GLY A 101 5.04 -15.03 -5.78
C GLY A 101 6.15 -15.41 -4.81
N ILE A 102 5.76 -15.53 -3.54
CA ILE A 102 6.64 -15.55 -2.37
C ILE A 102 7.29 -16.94 -2.11
N SER A 103 7.00 -17.92 -2.96
CA SER A 103 7.67 -19.23 -3.08
C SER A 103 7.62 -19.68 -4.55
N GLU A 104 8.27 -20.75 -5.00
CA GLU A 104 9.27 -21.59 -4.33
C GLU A 104 10.67 -20.95 -4.41
N ASN A 105 11.06 -20.50 -5.60
CA ASN A 105 12.41 -20.00 -5.89
C ASN A 105 12.66 -18.55 -5.41
N LYS A 106 11.70 -17.90 -4.74
CA LYS A 106 11.88 -16.62 -4.01
C LYS A 106 12.58 -15.56 -4.90
N LEU A 107 13.58 -14.87 -4.35
CA LEU A 107 14.40 -13.88 -5.08
C LEU A 107 15.09 -14.45 -6.33
N LEU A 108 15.55 -15.71 -6.31
CA LEU A 108 16.18 -16.32 -7.49
C LEU A 108 15.17 -16.49 -8.63
N GLY A 109 13.94 -16.89 -8.32
CA GLY A 109 12.84 -16.94 -9.29
C GLY A 109 12.54 -15.56 -9.88
N PHE A 110 12.49 -14.51 -9.05
CA PHE A 110 12.33 -13.14 -9.53
C PHE A 110 13.46 -12.70 -10.47
N LEU A 111 14.73 -12.88 -10.08
CA LEU A 111 15.86 -12.47 -10.91
C LEU A 111 15.98 -13.32 -12.19
N GLN A 112 15.55 -14.59 -12.17
CA GLN A 112 15.42 -15.43 -13.36
C GLN A 112 14.30 -14.95 -14.29
N SER A 113 13.14 -14.55 -13.75
CA SER A 113 12.07 -13.95 -14.54
C SER A 113 12.53 -12.62 -15.16
N MET A 114 13.20 -11.76 -14.40
CA MET A 114 13.83 -10.56 -14.95
C MET A 114 14.83 -10.90 -16.07
N LYS A 115 15.62 -11.97 -15.93
CA LYS A 115 16.56 -12.43 -16.97
C LYS A 115 15.86 -12.99 -18.23
N ARG A 116 14.64 -13.52 -18.11
CA ARG A 116 13.82 -13.95 -19.27
C ARG A 116 13.19 -12.76 -19.99
N LEU A 117 12.77 -11.74 -19.23
CA LEU A 117 12.11 -10.53 -19.72
C LEU A 117 13.09 -9.46 -20.24
N THR A 118 14.39 -9.68 -20.12
CA THR A 118 15.44 -8.79 -20.62
C THR A 118 16.33 -9.56 -21.58
N SER A 119 17.00 -8.85 -22.51
CA SER A 119 17.64 -9.44 -23.69
C SER A 119 18.97 -10.19 -23.42
N GLY A 120 18.97 -11.10 -22.44
CA GLY A 120 20.13 -11.92 -22.08
C GLY A 120 21.12 -11.27 -21.12
N GLU A 121 20.73 -10.17 -20.45
CA GLU A 121 21.60 -9.38 -19.57
C GLU A 121 22.36 -10.19 -18.51
N GLY A 122 23.54 -9.69 -18.16
CA GLY A 122 24.43 -10.31 -17.18
C GLY A 122 23.86 -10.25 -15.76
N TRP A 123 24.12 -11.27 -14.95
CA TRP A 123 23.76 -11.27 -13.52
C TRP A 123 24.20 -9.99 -12.75
N PRO A 124 25.39 -9.41 -13.00
CA PRO A 124 25.77 -8.13 -12.38
C PRO A 124 24.85 -6.97 -12.75
N SER A 125 24.45 -6.85 -14.03
CA SER A 125 23.50 -5.84 -14.51
C SER A 125 22.16 -5.98 -13.78
N ILE A 126 21.61 -7.20 -13.75
CA ILE A 126 20.30 -7.51 -13.14
C ILE A 126 20.31 -7.17 -11.64
N ILE A 127 21.36 -7.56 -10.91
CA ILE A 127 21.51 -7.24 -9.48
C ILE A 127 21.67 -5.73 -9.26
N SER A 128 22.42 -5.03 -10.12
CA SER A 128 22.59 -3.56 -10.06
C SER A 128 21.27 -2.82 -10.29
N ALA A 129 20.52 -3.22 -11.32
CA ALA A 129 19.21 -2.67 -11.65
C ALA A 129 18.21 -2.88 -10.51
N PHE A 130 18.12 -4.10 -9.96
CA PHE A 130 17.25 -4.41 -8.83
C PHE A 130 17.60 -3.60 -7.57
N ARG A 131 18.89 -3.51 -7.21
CA ARG A 131 19.35 -2.68 -6.09
C ARG A 131 19.02 -1.20 -6.27
N PHE A 132 18.97 -0.70 -7.51
CA PHE A 132 18.57 0.68 -7.80
C PHE A 132 17.05 0.88 -7.70
N GLY A 133 16.25 -0.06 -8.22
CA GLY A 133 14.79 -0.05 -8.05
C GLY A 133 14.37 -0.03 -6.57
N LEU A 134 14.98 -0.88 -5.74
CA LEU A 134 14.76 -0.87 -4.28
C LEU A 134 15.21 0.44 -3.62
N ALA A 135 16.27 1.07 -4.11
CA ALA A 135 16.71 2.37 -3.62
C ALA A 135 15.70 3.47 -3.97
N LYS A 136 15.05 3.43 -5.14
CA LYS A 136 13.94 4.34 -5.48
C LYS A 136 12.74 4.14 -4.58
N LEU A 137 12.27 2.91 -4.35
CA LEU A 137 11.18 2.66 -3.39
C LEU A 137 11.53 3.15 -1.99
N GLY A 138 12.75 2.85 -1.53
CA GLY A 138 13.24 3.34 -0.23
C GLY A 138 13.48 4.85 -0.16
N ALA A 139 13.42 5.57 -1.28
CA ALA A 139 13.37 7.04 -1.33
C ALA A 139 11.92 7.52 -1.27
N VAL A 140 11.01 6.90 -2.02
CA VAL A 140 9.56 7.18 -1.99
C VAL A 140 9.00 7.03 -0.58
N ASP A 141 9.18 5.87 0.07
CA ASP A 141 8.65 5.59 1.41
C ASP A 141 9.12 6.62 2.45
N LYS A 142 10.37 7.11 2.34
CA LYS A 142 10.89 8.14 3.26
C LYS A 142 10.20 9.49 3.06
N ILE A 143 9.93 9.87 1.81
CA ILE A 143 9.21 11.12 1.53
C ILE A 143 7.75 10.98 1.96
N GLU A 144 7.11 9.84 1.69
CA GLU A 144 5.75 9.53 2.14
C GLU A 144 5.60 9.64 3.66
N ARG A 145 6.54 9.08 4.44
CA ARG A 145 6.60 9.23 5.91
C ARG A 145 6.78 10.67 6.40
N VAL A 146 7.40 11.55 5.61
CA VAL A 146 7.49 13.00 5.93
C VAL A 146 6.17 13.69 5.58
N VAL A 147 5.61 13.39 4.41
CA VAL A 147 4.33 13.94 3.93
C VAL A 147 3.19 13.63 4.90
N GLN A 148 3.11 12.39 5.41
CA GLN A 148 2.15 11.95 6.43
C GLN A 148 2.13 12.86 7.68
N LYS A 149 3.28 13.41 8.07
CA LYS A 149 3.41 14.36 9.19
C LYS A 149 3.13 15.79 8.78
N VAL A 150 3.60 16.21 7.61
CA VAL A 150 3.46 17.60 7.15
C VAL A 150 2.01 17.94 6.79
N ARG A 151 1.26 17.04 6.15
CA ARG A 151 -0.18 17.24 5.82
C ARG A 151 -1.02 17.64 7.05
N ALA A 152 -0.75 17.02 8.20
CA ALA A 152 -1.47 17.25 9.44
C ALA A 152 -1.41 18.70 9.93
N VAL A 153 -0.27 19.37 9.70
CA VAL A 153 0.05 20.70 10.28
C VAL A 153 0.30 21.78 9.22
N GLU A 154 0.19 21.48 7.92
CA GLU A 154 0.40 22.49 6.87
C GLU A 154 -0.68 23.60 6.92
N GLN A 155 -0.24 24.86 6.83
CA GLN A 155 -1.15 26.02 6.79
C GLN A 155 -1.91 26.11 5.46
N VAL A 156 -1.24 25.76 4.35
CA VAL A 156 -1.83 25.74 3.00
C VAL A 156 -2.11 24.29 2.62
N LYS A 157 -3.36 23.85 2.76
CA LYS A 157 -3.76 22.47 2.49
C LYS A 157 -3.38 22.03 1.06
N GLY A 158 -2.86 20.81 0.96
CA GLY A 158 -2.33 20.20 -0.26
C GLY A 158 -0.94 20.68 -0.69
N ALA A 159 -0.22 21.49 0.11
CA ALA A 159 1.15 21.88 -0.21
C ALA A 159 2.11 20.68 -0.17
N ALA A 160 1.98 19.83 0.86
CA ALA A 160 2.71 18.58 0.99
C ALA A 160 2.39 17.60 -0.16
N ASN A 161 1.13 17.56 -0.63
CA ASN A 161 0.73 16.72 -1.76
C ASN A 161 1.35 17.18 -3.08
N ARG A 162 1.39 18.49 -3.36
CA ARG A 162 2.06 19.03 -4.56
C ARG A 162 3.55 18.67 -4.58
N LEU A 163 4.24 18.87 -3.44
CA LEU A 163 5.64 18.47 -3.28
C LEU A 163 5.83 16.94 -3.40
N PHE A 164 4.89 16.13 -2.90
CA PHE A 164 4.94 14.68 -3.04
C PHE A 164 4.83 14.24 -4.50
N THR A 165 3.88 14.76 -5.27
CA THR A 165 3.74 14.45 -6.71
C THR A 165 5.02 14.81 -7.49
N GLN A 166 5.60 15.99 -7.22
CA GLN A 166 6.87 16.41 -7.81
C GLN A 166 8.04 15.50 -7.40
N ALA A 167 8.08 15.07 -6.13
CA ALA A 167 9.10 14.15 -5.63
C ALA A 167 9.00 12.75 -6.27
N ILE A 168 7.79 12.23 -6.47
CA ILE A 168 7.53 10.98 -7.19
C ILE A 168 8.08 11.07 -8.63
N GLN A 169 7.75 12.15 -9.35
CA GLN A 169 8.26 12.38 -10.71
C GLN A 169 9.79 12.47 -10.76
N ALA A 170 10.40 13.21 -9.82
CA ALA A 170 11.86 13.35 -9.75
C ALA A 170 12.59 12.05 -9.36
N ILE A 171 11.98 11.20 -8.53
CA ILE A 171 12.51 9.86 -8.21
C ILE A 171 12.38 8.93 -9.42
N ASP A 172 11.24 8.96 -10.12
CA ASP A 172 11.03 8.17 -11.34
C ASP A 172 12.05 8.54 -12.44
N GLN A 173 12.32 9.84 -12.63
CA GLN A 173 13.30 10.37 -13.59
C GLN A 173 14.77 10.25 -13.15
N ALA A 174 15.08 9.85 -11.91
CA ALA A 174 16.47 9.74 -11.47
C ALA A 174 17.16 8.49 -12.04
N ASP A 175 18.20 8.65 -12.86
CA ASP A 175 18.90 7.51 -13.47
C ASP A 175 20.07 6.95 -12.65
N ASP A 176 20.62 7.74 -11.71
CA ASP A 176 21.76 7.38 -10.87
C ASP A 176 21.52 7.61 -9.36
N TYR A 177 22.37 7.00 -8.53
CA TYR A 177 22.27 7.08 -7.06
C TYR A 177 22.53 8.49 -6.49
N GLY A 178 23.36 9.30 -7.15
CA GLY A 178 23.64 10.68 -6.77
C GLY A 178 22.44 11.59 -7.02
N THR A 179 21.83 11.51 -8.21
CA THR A 179 20.60 12.24 -8.54
C THR A 179 19.45 11.79 -7.65
N LEU A 180 19.26 10.48 -7.43
CA LEU A 180 18.26 9.95 -6.51
C LEU A 180 18.44 10.47 -5.07
N LYS A 181 19.66 10.43 -4.54
CA LYS A 181 19.98 10.93 -3.20
C LYS A 181 19.76 12.45 -3.09
N ARG A 182 20.06 13.20 -4.14
CA ARG A 182 19.82 14.65 -4.24
C ARG A 182 18.32 14.95 -4.21
N ALA A 183 17.53 14.34 -5.09
CA ALA A 183 16.07 14.48 -5.11
C ALA A 183 15.46 14.13 -3.75
N GLN A 184 15.83 12.98 -3.15
CA GLN A 184 15.32 12.58 -1.84
C GLN A 184 15.66 13.60 -0.74
N ARG A 185 16.87 14.16 -0.73
CA ARG A 185 17.28 15.20 0.23
C ARG A 185 16.50 16.50 0.02
N ASP A 186 16.42 16.96 -1.22
CA ASP A 186 15.93 18.29 -1.57
C ASP A 186 14.41 18.40 -1.41
N TYR A 187 13.65 17.34 -1.71
CA TYR A 187 12.21 17.30 -1.43
C TYR A 187 11.90 17.12 0.07
N ILE A 188 12.71 16.37 0.83
CA ILE A 188 12.57 16.32 2.30
C ILE A 188 12.86 17.69 2.93
N ALA A 189 13.85 18.43 2.42
CA ALA A 189 14.14 19.79 2.88
C ALA A 189 12.96 20.74 2.60
N GLN A 190 12.41 20.72 1.39
CA GLN A 190 11.23 21.52 1.02
C GLN A 190 10.00 21.17 1.86
N LEU A 191 9.69 19.89 2.06
CA LEU A 191 8.60 19.44 2.94
C LEU A 191 8.78 19.88 4.39
N ASN A 192 10.02 19.90 4.88
CA ASN A 192 10.31 20.41 6.22
C ASN A 192 10.13 21.93 6.33
N GLN A 193 10.29 22.67 5.23
CA GLN A 193 10.13 24.13 5.12
C GLN A 193 8.70 24.59 4.78
N VAL A 194 7.76 23.68 4.47
CA VAL A 194 6.34 24.01 4.31
C VAL A 194 5.85 24.79 5.54
N PRO A 195 5.14 25.92 5.38
CA PRO A 195 4.57 26.66 6.50
C PRO A 195 3.61 25.80 7.33
N LYS A 196 3.84 25.76 8.64
CA LYS A 196 3.15 24.89 9.59
C LYS A 196 2.45 25.68 10.67
N ASP A 197 1.29 25.21 11.09
CA ASP A 197 0.72 25.60 12.38
C ASP A 197 1.49 24.87 13.49
N THR A 198 2.13 25.62 14.37
CA THR A 198 2.90 25.10 15.51
C THR A 198 2.11 25.11 16.82
N GLN A 199 0.88 25.64 16.82
CA GLN A 199 -0.02 25.67 17.97
C GLN A 199 -0.92 24.43 18.03
N VAL A 200 -1.16 23.78 16.88
CA VAL A 200 -1.95 22.56 16.78
C VAL A 200 -1.12 21.32 17.18
N GLN A 201 -1.65 20.55 18.13
CA GLN A 201 -1.21 19.17 18.39
C GLN A 201 -2.13 18.22 17.60
N PRO A 202 -1.72 17.69 16.45
CA PRO A 202 -2.60 16.88 15.60
C PRO A 202 -3.09 15.60 16.31
N LEU A 203 -4.22 15.07 15.86
CA LEU A 203 -4.60 13.69 16.16
C LEU A 203 -3.63 12.74 15.45
N VAL A 204 -3.26 11.63 16.10
CA VAL A 204 -2.47 10.57 15.48
C VAL A 204 -3.39 9.40 15.20
N VAL A 205 -3.61 9.07 13.92
CA VAL A 205 -4.46 7.95 13.52
C VAL A 205 -3.62 6.87 12.86
N GLY A 206 -3.65 5.66 13.43
CA GLY A 206 -3.05 4.49 12.82
C GLY A 206 -3.84 4.03 11.59
N MET A 207 -3.18 3.60 10.53
CA MET A 207 -3.84 3.01 9.36
C MET A 207 -3.36 1.57 9.15
N THR A 208 -4.31 0.63 9.11
CA THR A 208 -4.07 -0.83 9.06
C THR A 208 -5.17 -1.52 8.23
N GLY A 209 -5.01 -2.80 7.90
CA GLY A 209 -5.88 -3.51 6.95
C GLY A 209 -5.11 -4.28 5.89
N GLU A 210 -5.81 -4.66 4.82
CA GLU A 210 -5.24 -5.46 3.72
C GLU A 210 -4.23 -4.64 2.88
N PHE A 211 -3.11 -5.27 2.52
CA PHE A 211 -1.95 -4.57 1.98
C PHE A 211 -2.22 -3.81 0.68
N TYR A 212 -3.06 -4.35 -0.23
CA TYR A 212 -3.37 -3.68 -1.48
C TYR A 212 -4.18 -2.40 -1.23
N VAL A 213 -5.27 -2.48 -0.46
CA VAL A 213 -6.09 -1.29 -0.19
C VAL A 213 -5.43 -0.27 0.72
N LEU A 214 -4.42 -0.66 1.51
CA LEU A 214 -3.55 0.28 2.22
C LEU A 214 -2.60 1.06 1.30
N LEU A 215 -2.10 0.41 0.25
CA LEU A 215 -1.01 0.93 -0.59
C LEU A 215 -1.47 1.58 -1.89
N GLU A 216 -2.66 1.24 -2.41
CA GLU A 216 -3.22 1.77 -3.65
C GLU A 216 -4.23 2.90 -3.38
N PRO A 217 -3.87 4.20 -3.59
CA PRO A 217 -4.72 5.32 -3.20
C PRO A 217 -6.09 5.35 -3.90
N PHE A 218 -6.18 4.86 -5.14
CA PHE A 218 -7.47 4.82 -5.84
C PHE A 218 -8.47 3.89 -5.14
N SER A 219 -7.99 2.76 -4.61
CA SER A 219 -8.84 1.73 -4.00
C SER A 219 -9.51 2.15 -2.69
N ASN A 220 -8.91 3.11 -1.98
CA ASN A 220 -9.43 3.64 -0.71
C ASN A 220 -9.96 5.08 -0.80
N LEU A 221 -9.91 5.70 -1.99
CA LEU A 221 -10.29 7.11 -2.24
C LEU A 221 -9.37 8.16 -1.58
N ASP A 222 -8.10 7.80 -1.38
CA ASP A 222 -7.01 8.63 -0.85
C ASP A 222 -7.22 9.03 0.64
N VAL A 223 -7.59 8.06 1.48
CA VAL A 223 -7.89 8.27 2.93
C VAL A 223 -6.78 9.02 3.67
N GLU A 224 -5.50 8.75 3.38
CA GLU A 224 -4.40 9.45 4.06
C GLU A 224 -4.37 10.96 3.77
N ASN A 225 -4.78 11.36 2.56
CA ASN A 225 -4.86 12.74 2.14
C ASN A 225 -6.08 13.42 2.77
N GLU A 226 -7.23 12.75 2.78
CA GLU A 226 -8.46 13.28 3.37
C GLU A 226 -8.32 13.47 4.90
N LEU A 227 -7.71 12.50 5.61
CA LEU A 227 -7.34 12.67 7.02
C LEU A 227 -6.35 13.82 7.25
N GLY A 228 -5.36 13.99 6.36
CA GLY A 228 -4.42 15.11 6.42
C GLY A 228 -5.09 16.49 6.29
N LYS A 229 -6.13 16.60 5.44
CA LYS A 229 -6.94 17.82 5.33
C LYS A 229 -7.66 18.15 6.65
N LEU A 230 -8.15 17.13 7.35
CA LEU A 230 -8.74 17.23 8.70
C LEU A 230 -7.71 17.47 9.82
N GLY A 231 -6.43 17.65 9.50
CA GLY A 231 -5.39 17.97 10.50
C GLY A 231 -4.84 16.75 11.25
N VAL A 232 -5.02 15.54 10.71
CA VAL A 232 -4.61 14.29 11.34
C VAL A 232 -3.24 13.83 10.82
N GLU A 233 -2.33 13.46 11.73
CA GLU A 233 -1.10 12.72 11.41
C GLU A 233 -1.46 11.25 11.20
N VAL A 234 -1.37 10.78 9.96
CA VAL A 234 -1.63 9.36 9.64
C VAL A 234 -0.35 8.55 9.83
N ARG A 235 -0.44 7.44 10.57
CA ARG A 235 0.65 6.48 10.76
C ARG A 235 0.27 5.12 10.19
N ARG A 236 0.70 4.87 8.95
CA ARG A 236 0.77 3.51 8.38
C ARG A 236 2.11 2.87 8.75
N ARG A 237 2.15 1.54 8.90
CA ARG A 237 3.39 0.76 9.08
C ARG A 237 3.75 -0.09 7.85
N THR A 238 2.78 -0.50 7.05
CA THR A 238 2.98 -1.19 5.76
C THR A 238 3.43 -0.22 4.66
N PHE A 239 4.63 -0.35 4.12
CA PHE A 239 5.11 0.44 2.97
C PHE A 239 5.57 -0.45 1.82
N VAL A 240 5.58 0.08 0.59
CA VAL A 240 5.94 -0.69 -0.61
C VAL A 240 7.37 -1.23 -0.52
N SER A 241 8.38 -0.45 -0.12
CA SER A 241 9.75 -0.98 -0.03
C SER A 241 9.92 -1.98 1.11
N GLU A 242 9.15 -1.86 2.19
CA GLU A 242 9.20 -2.77 3.34
C GLU A 242 8.51 -4.09 3.01
N TRP A 243 7.33 -4.05 2.37
CA TRP A 243 6.65 -5.22 1.80
C TRP A 243 7.55 -5.95 0.78
N VAL A 244 8.14 -5.24 -0.20
CA VAL A 244 9.06 -5.87 -1.17
C VAL A 244 10.29 -6.49 -0.47
N LYS A 245 10.90 -5.82 0.52
CA LYS A 245 12.04 -6.38 1.27
C LYS A 245 11.67 -7.63 2.05
N TYR A 246 10.53 -7.59 2.74
CA TYR A 246 10.01 -8.70 3.53
C TYR A 246 9.74 -9.92 2.64
N SER A 247 8.97 -9.72 1.56
CA SER A 247 8.58 -10.76 0.61
C SER A 247 9.77 -11.36 -0.16
N LEU A 248 10.78 -10.56 -0.54
CA LEU A 248 11.90 -11.03 -1.37
C LEU A 248 13.17 -11.43 -0.62
N PHE A 249 13.40 -10.94 0.60
CA PHE A 249 14.67 -11.18 1.31
C PHE A 249 14.47 -11.74 2.72
N LEU A 250 13.65 -11.10 3.54
CA LEU A 250 13.66 -11.36 4.99
C LEU A 250 12.93 -12.67 5.32
N ASN A 251 11.69 -12.84 4.87
CA ASN A 251 10.94 -14.09 4.99
C ASN A 251 11.72 -15.27 4.36
N PRO A 252 12.29 -15.13 3.13
CA PRO A 252 13.22 -16.10 2.56
C PRO A 252 14.38 -16.58 3.45
N LEU A 253 14.92 -15.71 4.31
CA LEU A 253 16.04 -15.96 5.24
C LEU A 253 15.58 -16.36 6.66
N GLY A 254 14.28 -16.52 6.92
CA GLY A 254 13.73 -16.80 8.24
C GLY A 254 13.74 -15.61 9.22
N ILE A 255 14.19 -14.44 8.75
CA ILE A 255 14.10 -13.16 9.46
C ILE A 255 12.70 -12.65 9.22
N ASP A 256 11.88 -12.76 10.25
CA ASP A 256 10.46 -12.45 10.15
C ASP A 256 10.23 -11.22 11.02
N GLU A 257 10.14 -10.06 10.35
CA GLU A 257 9.82 -8.78 11.01
C GLU A 257 8.37 -8.76 11.53
N THR A 258 7.49 -9.56 10.91
CA THR A 258 6.10 -9.75 11.36
C THR A 258 5.98 -10.62 12.63
N LYS A 259 6.99 -11.40 13.05
CA LYS A 259 7.00 -12.18 14.31
C LYS A 259 6.48 -11.41 15.52
N LYS A 260 6.85 -10.13 15.65
CA LYS A 260 6.41 -9.30 16.78
C LYS A 260 4.90 -8.98 16.69
N ILE A 261 4.42 -8.68 15.49
CA ILE A 261 3.02 -8.35 15.17
C ILE A 261 2.16 -9.61 15.32
N HIS A 262 2.55 -10.72 14.67
CA HIS A 262 1.91 -12.03 14.82
C HIS A 262 1.84 -12.47 16.29
N LYS A 263 2.95 -12.36 17.05
CA LYS A 263 2.96 -12.70 18.48
C LYS A 263 1.99 -11.85 19.31
N ALA A 264 1.74 -10.60 18.91
CA ALA A 264 0.74 -9.74 19.54
C ALA A 264 -0.70 -10.12 19.13
N ALA A 265 -0.91 -10.64 17.92
CA ALA A 265 -2.20 -11.15 17.45
C ALA A 265 -2.56 -12.54 18.03
N LEU A 266 -1.59 -13.43 18.26
CA LEU A 266 -1.78 -14.81 18.71
C LEU A 266 -2.73 -15.03 19.90
N PRO A 267 -2.83 -14.16 20.93
CA PRO A 267 -3.80 -14.32 22.01
C PRO A 267 -5.26 -14.28 21.54
N TYR A 268 -5.53 -13.62 20.41
CA TYR A 268 -6.86 -13.36 19.88
C TYR A 268 -7.12 -14.12 18.56
N LEU A 269 -6.11 -14.23 17.69
CA LEU A 269 -6.16 -14.94 16.40
C LEU A 269 -5.09 -16.03 16.35
N LYS A 270 -5.45 -17.25 16.78
CA LYS A 270 -4.52 -18.39 16.91
C LYS A 270 -4.20 -19.14 15.62
N ARG A 271 -4.99 -18.92 14.55
CA ARG A 271 -4.84 -19.60 13.26
C ARG A 271 -4.58 -18.57 12.18
N ASP A 272 -3.75 -18.95 11.21
CA ASP A 272 -3.63 -18.22 9.96
C ASP A 272 -4.98 -18.24 9.24
N VAL A 273 -5.41 -17.09 8.74
CA VAL A 273 -6.62 -16.90 7.93
C VAL A 273 -6.29 -16.49 6.48
N GLY A 274 -5.00 -16.42 6.15
CA GLY A 274 -4.46 -15.78 4.95
C GLY A 274 -4.53 -14.25 5.03
N GLY A 275 -4.00 -13.58 4.01
CA GLY A 275 -4.02 -12.10 3.94
C GLY A 275 -3.25 -11.47 5.09
N ASP A 276 -3.73 -10.31 5.56
CA ASP A 276 -3.08 -9.48 6.58
C ASP A 276 -3.82 -9.58 7.94
N GLY A 277 -4.60 -10.64 8.17
CA GLY A 277 -5.46 -10.74 9.35
C GLY A 277 -4.71 -10.78 10.69
N TRP A 278 -3.49 -11.33 10.71
CA TRP A 278 -2.60 -11.26 11.87
C TRP A 278 -1.95 -9.88 12.01
N GLU A 279 -1.60 -9.26 10.90
CA GLU A 279 -1.01 -7.93 10.80
C GLU A 279 -1.99 -6.89 11.36
N THR A 280 -3.23 -6.87 10.89
CA THR A 280 -4.29 -5.95 11.34
C THR A 280 -4.57 -6.06 12.85
N VAL A 281 -4.73 -7.29 13.37
CA VAL A 281 -4.96 -7.48 14.83
C VAL A 281 -3.71 -7.13 15.63
N GLY A 282 -2.52 -7.55 15.17
CA GLY A 282 -1.25 -7.33 15.86
C GLY A 282 -0.83 -5.86 15.90
N GLU A 283 -1.05 -5.12 14.82
CA GLU A 283 -0.84 -3.68 14.71
C GLU A 283 -1.66 -2.92 15.76
N LYS A 284 -2.96 -3.25 15.88
CA LYS A 284 -3.81 -2.70 16.95
C LYS A 284 -3.21 -3.00 18.32
N VAL A 285 -2.90 -4.27 18.61
CA VAL A 285 -2.44 -4.69 19.95
C VAL A 285 -1.10 -4.03 20.33
N LEU A 286 -0.17 -3.90 19.38
CA LEU A 286 1.14 -3.30 19.64
C LEU A 286 1.08 -1.77 19.76
N HIS A 287 0.28 -1.11 18.92
CA HIS A 287 0.39 0.33 18.69
C HIS A 287 -0.82 1.15 19.15
N ALA A 288 -1.83 0.55 19.78
CA ALA A 288 -2.97 1.27 20.37
C ALA A 288 -2.64 2.35 21.41
N LYS A 289 -1.40 2.38 21.95
CA LYS A 289 -0.92 3.45 22.84
C LYS A 289 -0.19 4.59 22.11
N GLU A 290 0.08 4.43 20.82
CA GLU A 290 0.77 5.41 19.96
C GLU A 290 -0.18 6.27 19.13
N TYR A 291 -1.47 5.90 19.09
CA TYR A 291 -2.51 6.49 18.25
C TYR A 291 -3.73 6.90 19.11
N ASP A 292 -4.46 7.94 18.72
CA ASP A 292 -5.75 8.32 19.31
C ASP A 292 -6.90 7.42 18.81
N GLY A 293 -6.80 6.97 17.55
CA GLY A 293 -7.73 6.08 16.87
C GLY A 293 -7.06 5.29 15.73
N ILE A 294 -7.77 4.31 15.16
CA ILE A 294 -7.32 3.51 14.02
C ILE A 294 -8.35 3.58 12.89
N VAL A 295 -7.89 3.75 11.65
CA VAL A 295 -8.68 3.47 10.45
C VAL A 295 -8.24 2.12 9.88
N HIS A 296 -9.20 1.22 9.76
CA HIS A 296 -9.05 -0.13 9.22
C HIS A 296 -9.61 -0.16 7.78
N LEU A 297 -8.76 -0.42 6.79
CA LEU A 297 -9.14 -0.49 5.37
C LEU A 297 -9.23 -1.95 4.93
N ALA A 298 -10.42 -2.40 4.54
CA ALA A 298 -10.66 -3.79 4.19
C ALA A 298 -11.43 -3.89 2.87
N PRO A 299 -11.02 -4.73 1.91
CA PRO A 299 -11.86 -5.02 0.75
C PRO A 299 -13.16 -5.69 1.18
N PHE A 300 -14.28 -5.34 0.56
CA PHE A 300 -15.52 -6.10 0.75
C PHE A 300 -15.28 -7.57 0.33
N THR A 301 -15.87 -8.51 1.09
CA THR A 301 -15.62 -9.97 1.04
C THR A 301 -14.20 -10.46 1.39
N CYS A 302 -13.30 -9.61 1.92
CA CYS A 302 -11.99 -10.07 2.39
C CYS A 302 -12.11 -10.84 3.72
N THR A 303 -12.13 -12.17 3.67
CA THR A 303 -12.27 -13.02 4.88
C THR A 303 -11.24 -12.71 5.98
N PRO A 304 -9.92 -12.53 5.69
CA PRO A 304 -8.93 -12.12 6.68
C PRO A 304 -9.33 -10.87 7.48
N GLU A 305 -9.67 -9.79 6.77
CA GLU A 305 -9.98 -8.51 7.41
C GLU A 305 -11.37 -8.50 8.06
N ILE A 306 -12.33 -9.28 7.56
CA ILE A 306 -13.62 -9.49 8.23
C ILE A 306 -13.40 -10.23 9.56
N VAL A 307 -12.51 -11.24 9.60
CA VAL A 307 -12.14 -11.91 10.86
C VAL A 307 -11.42 -10.94 11.79
N ALA A 308 -10.45 -10.18 11.29
CA ALA A 308 -9.74 -9.17 12.08
C ALA A 308 -10.69 -8.10 12.64
N GLN A 309 -11.63 -7.59 11.83
CA GLN A 309 -12.67 -6.64 12.24
C GLN A 309 -13.51 -7.16 13.40
N ASN A 310 -13.94 -8.42 13.37
CA ASN A 310 -14.74 -9.02 14.44
C ASN A 310 -13.92 -9.31 15.71
N ILE A 311 -12.61 -9.56 15.56
CA ILE A 311 -11.70 -9.78 16.68
C ILE A 311 -11.29 -8.46 17.36
N MET A 312 -11.10 -7.38 16.61
CA MET A 312 -10.60 -6.10 17.16
C MET A 312 -11.38 -5.57 18.37
N PRO A 313 -12.73 -5.60 18.44
CA PRO A 313 -13.47 -5.21 19.64
C PRO A 313 -13.15 -6.02 20.91
N SER A 314 -12.67 -7.27 20.76
CA SER A 314 -12.32 -8.17 21.87
C SER A 314 -10.89 -7.99 22.42
N THR A 315 -10.05 -7.20 21.74
CA THR A 315 -8.69 -6.92 22.23
C THR A 315 -8.73 -6.09 23.50
N LYS A 316 -7.81 -6.31 24.45
CA LYS A 316 -7.71 -5.50 25.69
C LYS A 316 -7.51 -4.00 25.42
N GLU A 317 -7.02 -3.66 24.24
CA GLU A 317 -6.67 -2.33 23.79
C GLU A 317 -7.92 -1.50 23.38
N ASN A 318 -8.36 -0.63 24.30
CA ASN A 318 -9.53 0.25 24.13
C ASN A 318 -9.23 1.52 23.31
N ILE A 319 -8.92 1.32 22.03
CA ILE A 319 -8.76 2.36 21.01
C ILE A 319 -9.94 2.32 20.01
N PRO A 320 -10.55 3.47 19.62
CA PRO A 320 -11.60 3.51 18.61
C PRO A 320 -11.08 3.06 17.24
N VAL A 321 -11.87 2.25 16.53
CA VAL A 321 -11.54 1.76 15.19
C VAL A 321 -12.66 2.09 14.21
N LEU A 322 -12.37 2.86 13.17
CA LEU A 322 -13.25 3.05 12.02
C LEU A 322 -12.89 2.04 10.93
N THR A 323 -13.77 1.08 10.63
CA THR A 323 -13.57 0.18 9.48
C THR A 323 -14.23 0.74 8.22
N ILE A 324 -13.46 0.94 7.15
CA ILE A 324 -13.95 1.30 5.82
C ILE A 324 -13.85 0.06 4.94
N LEU A 325 -15.01 -0.49 4.58
CA LEU A 325 -15.10 -1.54 3.56
C LEU A 325 -14.96 -0.89 2.18
N CYS A 326 -14.04 -1.40 1.37
CA CYS A 326 -13.69 -0.87 0.07
C CYS A 326 -14.20 -1.80 -1.04
N ASP A 327 -15.04 -1.26 -1.92
CA ASP A 327 -15.66 -1.95 -3.06
C ASP A 327 -15.91 -0.97 -4.21
N GLU A 328 -16.45 -1.47 -5.31
CA GLU A 328 -16.81 -0.67 -6.49
C GLU A 328 -17.97 0.31 -6.30
N GLN A 329 -18.72 0.23 -5.20
CA GLN A 329 -19.85 1.12 -4.87
C GLN A 329 -19.46 2.24 -3.90
N LEU A 330 -18.21 2.27 -3.44
CA LEU A 330 -17.72 3.20 -2.43
C LEU A 330 -17.82 4.67 -2.89
N ALA A 331 -18.80 5.39 -2.36
CA ALA A 331 -19.02 6.80 -2.66
C ALA A 331 -18.13 7.72 -1.80
N LYS A 332 -17.34 8.59 -2.45
CA LYS A 332 -16.38 9.50 -1.76
C LYS A 332 -17.02 10.35 -0.67
N ALA A 333 -18.20 10.94 -0.92
CA ALA A 333 -18.90 11.75 0.07
C ALA A 333 -19.21 10.96 1.36
N GLY A 334 -19.65 9.69 1.23
CA GLY A 334 -19.92 8.82 2.37
C GLY A 334 -18.66 8.44 3.15
N VAL A 335 -17.50 8.33 2.50
CA VAL A 335 -16.21 8.14 3.18
C VAL A 335 -15.81 9.40 3.95
N LEU A 336 -15.89 10.58 3.32
CA LEU A 336 -15.51 11.86 3.95
C LEU A 336 -16.29 12.12 5.24
N THR A 337 -17.62 12.04 5.21
CA THR A 337 -18.46 12.25 6.41
C THR A 337 -18.16 11.26 7.54
N ARG A 338 -17.72 10.04 7.20
CA ARG A 338 -17.31 9.04 8.21
C ARG A 338 -15.93 9.33 8.80
N LEU A 339 -15.01 9.90 8.02
CA LEU A 339 -13.71 10.38 8.51
C LEU A 339 -13.90 11.61 9.41
N GLU A 340 -14.71 12.59 8.99
CA GLU A 340 -15.08 13.78 9.76
C GLU A 340 -15.67 13.40 11.13
N ALA A 341 -16.75 12.60 11.14
CA ALA A 341 -17.39 12.17 12.38
C ALA A 341 -16.48 11.31 13.29
N PHE A 342 -15.50 10.60 12.72
CA PHE A 342 -14.51 9.86 13.49
C PHE A 342 -13.48 10.80 14.12
N VAL A 343 -13.00 11.80 13.39
CA VAL A 343 -12.09 12.85 13.91
C VAL A 343 -12.75 13.61 15.06
N ASP A 344 -13.98 14.09 14.89
CA ASP A 344 -14.76 14.77 15.94
C ASP A 344 -14.86 13.93 17.23
N LEU A 345 -15.09 12.62 17.09
CA LEU A 345 -15.17 11.68 18.21
C LEU A 345 -13.82 11.57 18.93
N LEU A 346 -12.71 11.49 18.20
CA LEU A 346 -11.36 11.44 18.77
C LEU A 346 -10.99 12.74 19.48
N GLU A 347 -11.27 13.90 18.89
CA GLU A 347 -11.05 15.21 19.51
C GLU A 347 -11.83 15.33 20.83
N ARG A 348 -13.10 14.95 20.82
CA ARG A 348 -13.94 14.94 22.03
C ARG A 348 -13.39 14.01 23.11
N LYS A 349 -12.93 12.81 22.74
CA LYS A 349 -12.28 11.86 23.68
C LYS A 349 -11.01 12.48 24.29
N ARG A 350 -10.15 13.07 23.47
CA ARG A 350 -8.91 13.74 23.91
C ARG A 350 -9.21 14.92 24.85
N TRP A 351 -10.22 15.75 24.54
CA TRP A 351 -10.66 16.86 25.39
C TRP A 351 -11.16 16.41 26.77
N VAL A 352 -11.97 15.34 26.83
CA VAL A 352 -12.44 14.77 28.12
C VAL A 352 -11.27 14.29 28.97
N ASN A 353 -10.33 13.54 28.38
CA ASN A 353 -9.14 13.04 29.08
C ASN A 353 -8.29 14.20 29.63
N ASN A 354 -8.03 15.23 28.82
CA ASN A 354 -7.26 16.41 29.22
C ASN A 354 -7.95 17.20 30.34
N LYS A 355 -9.29 17.26 30.35
CA LYS A 355 -10.05 17.86 31.46
C LYS A 355 -9.94 17.04 32.74
N GLN A 356 -10.10 15.72 32.67
CA GLN A 356 -9.98 14.86 33.85
C GLN A 356 -8.58 14.96 34.49
N GLN A 357 -7.51 14.98 33.68
CA GLN A 357 -6.14 15.15 34.19
C GLN A 357 -5.94 16.49 34.91
N ARG A 358 -6.57 17.58 34.44
CA ARG A 358 -6.47 18.92 35.08
C ARG A 358 -7.27 19.07 36.39
N VAL A 359 -8.12 18.10 36.73
CA VAL A 359 -8.95 18.12 37.97
C VAL A 359 -8.35 17.22 39.07
N VAL A 360 -7.33 16.44 38.74
CA VAL A 360 -6.67 15.45 39.63
C VAL A 360 -5.26 15.92 40.07
N VAL A 361 -4.84 17.12 39.65
CA VAL A 361 -3.55 17.77 40.00
C VAL A 361 -3.79 18.93 40.96
#